data_AF-A0A6I3VIN0-F1
#
_entry.id   AF-A0A6I3VIN0-F1
#
_cell.length_a   1.000
_cell.length_b   1.000
_cell.length_c   1.000
_cell.angle_alpha   90.00
_cell.angle_beta   90.00
_cell.angle_gamma   90.00
#
_symmetry.space_group_name_H-M   'P 1'
#
loop_
_entity.id
_entity.type
_entity.pdbx_description
1 polymer ?
#
loop_
_entity_poly.entity_id
_entity_poly.type
_entity_poly.pdbx_seq_one_letter_code
_entity_poly.pdbx_strand_id
1 'polypeptide(L)' 'MDSDIVVRKSIDELWDLDLTAIPLAAVRDDFYTHNFNSGVLLINNGMWRAENVTQDLI' A
#
# COMPACT_ATOMS: atom_id res chain seq x y z
N MET A 1 -7.65 1.36 -2.12
CA MET A 1 -8.18 0.52 -3.20
C MET A 1 -8.93 1.43 -4.13
N ASP A 2 -8.53 1.46 -5.38
CA ASP A 2 -9.17 2.31 -6.38
C ASP A 2 -10.60 1.82 -6.66
N SER A 3 -11.41 2.69 -7.26
CA SER A 3 -12.82 2.42 -7.54
C SER A 3 -13.05 1.57 -8.80
N ASP A 4 -12.03 1.38 -9.62
CA ASP A 4 -12.06 0.73 -10.93
C ASP A 4 -11.52 -0.71 -10.91
N ILE A 5 -11.40 -1.33 -9.73
CA ILE A 5 -10.97 -2.71 -9.56
C ILE A 5 -12.09 -3.62 -9.05
N VAL A 6 -11.98 -4.92 -9.33
CA VAL A 6 -12.89 -5.96 -8.83
C VAL A 6 -12.10 -7.03 -8.07
N VAL A 7 -12.46 -7.24 -6.80
CA VAL A 7 -11.87 -8.27 -5.94
C VAL A 7 -12.46 -9.64 -6.28
N ARG A 8 -11.59 -10.62 -6.58
CA ARG A 8 -12.01 -11.96 -7.02
C ARG A 8 -11.80 -13.07 -5.97
N LYS A 9 -11.16 -12.76 -4.84
CA LYS A 9 -10.84 -13.69 -3.75
C LYS A 9 -10.89 -12.95 -2.41
N SER A 10 -10.91 -13.68 -1.29
CA SER A 10 -10.75 -13.03 0.03
C SER A 10 -9.45 -12.23 0.07
N ILE A 11 -9.47 -11.14 0.82
CA ILE A 11 -8.31 -10.27 1.07
C ILE A 11 -7.72 -10.48 2.46
N ASP A 12 -8.19 -11.49 3.21
CA ASP A 12 -7.77 -11.69 4.61
C ASP A 12 -6.25 -11.84 4.75
N GLU A 13 -5.62 -12.53 3.80
CA GLU A 13 -4.17 -12.73 3.74
C GLU A 13 -3.38 -11.40 3.66
N LEU A 14 -3.99 -10.31 3.17
CA LEU A 14 -3.33 -9.00 3.17
C LEU A 14 -3.12 -8.48 4.59
N TRP A 15 -4.01 -8.81 5.53
CA TRP A 15 -3.91 -8.34 6.92
C TRP A 15 -2.85 -9.09 7.74
N ASP A 16 -2.40 -10.25 7.24
CA ASP A 16 -1.34 -11.05 7.86
C ASP A 16 0.07 -10.62 7.43
N LEU A 17 0.19 -9.66 6.50
CA LEU A 17 1.48 -9.12 6.05
C LEU A 17 2.14 -8.27 7.15
N ASP A 18 3.42 -8.54 7.42
CA ASP A 18 4.20 -7.75 8.37
C ASP A 18 4.61 -6.40 7.75
N LEU A 19 4.04 -5.32 8.29
CA LEU A 19 4.34 -3.94 7.93
C LEU A 19 5.15 -3.20 9.01
N THR A 20 5.63 -3.89 10.06
CA THR A 20 6.21 -3.23 11.25
C THR A 20 7.34 -2.27 10.91
N ALA A 21 8.15 -2.59 9.90
CA ALA A 21 9.33 -1.82 9.49
C ALA A 21 9.17 -1.09 8.14
N ILE A 22 7.98 -1.11 7.51
CA ILE A 22 7.75 -0.51 6.20
C ILE A 22 6.50 0.39 6.20
N PRO A 23 6.52 1.52 5.48
CA PRO A 23 5.42 2.47 5.50
C PRO A 23 4.19 1.95 4.75
N LEU A 24 4.38 1.10 3.75
CA LEU A 24 3.30 0.47 2.98
C LEU A 24 3.81 -0.77 2.24
N ALA A 25 2.87 -1.63 1.83
CA ALA A 25 3.08 -2.64 0.79
C ALA A 25 2.20 -2.34 -0.42
N ALA A 26 2.73 -2.58 -1.62
CA ALA A 26 2.06 -2.30 -2.89
C ALA A 26 2.44 -3.35 -3.95
N VAL A 27 1.63 -3.44 -5.00
CA VAL A 27 1.92 -4.28 -6.16
C VAL A 27 2.95 -3.57 -7.04
N ARG A 28 4.00 -4.27 -7.47
CA ARG A 28 4.99 -3.74 -8.41
C ARG A 28 4.31 -3.32 -9.72
N ASP A 29 4.79 -2.25 -10.33
CA ASP A 29 4.40 -1.86 -11.68
C ASP A 29 5.15 -2.72 -12.72
N ASP A 30 4.42 -3.35 -13.63
CA ASP A 30 4.97 -4.26 -14.65
C ASP A 30 5.71 -3.51 -15.78
N PHE A 31 5.37 -2.24 -16.02
CA PHE A 31 5.99 -1.41 -17.05
C PHE A 31 7.21 -0.64 -16.53
N TYR A 32 7.22 -0.33 -15.23
CA TYR A 32 8.26 0.45 -14.58
C TYR A 32 8.87 -0.30 -13.39
N THR A 33 10.04 -0.91 -13.62
CA THR A 33 10.76 -1.80 -12.69
C THR A 33 10.98 -1.27 -11.27
N HIS A 34 11.01 0.06 -11.10
CA HIS A 34 11.26 0.72 -9.81
C HIS A 34 10.01 1.37 -9.20
N ASN A 35 8.85 1.23 -9.86
CA ASN A 35 7.60 1.81 -9.40
C ASN A 35 6.66 0.71 -8.86
N PHE A 36 5.65 1.17 -8.13
CA PHE A 36 4.53 0.36 -7.70
C PHE A 36 3.23 0.99 -8.20
N ASN A 37 2.20 0.17 -8.36
CA ASN A 37 0.85 0.64 -8.67
C ASN A 37 0.18 1.16 -7.40
N SER A 38 -0.41 2.36 -7.47
CA SER A 38 -1.09 2.99 -6.33
C SER A 38 -2.52 2.50 -6.11
N GLY A 39 -3.05 1.63 -6.96
CA GLY A 39 -4.46 1.24 -6.91
C GLY A 39 -4.80 0.29 -5.77
N VAL A 40 -3.81 -0.43 -5.22
CA VAL A 40 -3.94 -1.18 -3.97
C VAL A 40 -2.72 -0.92 -3.10
N LEU A 41 -2.93 -0.20 -2.00
CA LEU A 41 -1.92 0.07 -0.99
C LEU A 41 -2.39 -0.52 0.34
N LEU A 42 -1.57 -1.36 0.94
CA LEU A 42 -1.72 -1.73 2.34
C LEU A 42 -0.82 -0.79 3.17
N ILE A 43 -1.45 0.13 3.89
CA ILE A 43 -0.76 1.28 4.50
C ILE A 43 -0.55 1.06 6.01
N ASN A 44 0.69 1.24 6.47
CA ASN A 44 0.98 1.34 7.90
C ASN A 44 0.59 2.73 8.42
N ASN A 45 -0.70 2.89 8.76
CA ASN A 45 -1.25 4.14 9.25
C ASN A 45 -0.60 4.63 10.55
N GLY A 46 -0.09 3.72 11.38
CA GLY A 46 0.60 4.07 12.63
C GLY A 46 1.92 4.80 12.34
N MET A 47 2.73 4.22 11.45
CA MET A 47 3.98 4.84 10.98
C MET A 47 3.73 6.17 10.27
N TRP A 48 2.76 6.23 9.35
CA TRP A 48 2.44 7.45 8.60
C TRP A 48 2.07 8.62 9.52
N ARG A 49 1.34 8.36 10.61
CA ARG A 49 1.00 9.36 11.62
C ARG A 49 2.21 9.77 12.45
N ALA A 50 3.05 8.82 12.84
CA ALA A 50 4.24 9.09 13.65
C ALA A 50 5.28 9.94 12.90
N GLU A 51 5.40 9.73 11.59
CA GLU A 51 6.39 10.38 10.73
C GLU A 51 5.84 11.60 9.98
N ASN A 52 4.55 11.93 10.13
CA ASN A 52 3.88 12.99 9.39
C ASN A 52 4.00 12.86 7.87
N VAL A 53 4.02 11.63 7.34
CA VAL A 53 4.21 11.31 5.91
C VAL A 53 3.29 12.13 5.01
N THR A 54 2.07 12.42 5.45
CA THR A 54 1.13 13.25 4.67
C THR A 54 1.71 14.60 4.30
N GLN A 55 2.50 15.25 5.15
CA GLN A 55 3.10 16.56 4.85
C GLN A 55 4.18 16.50 3.76
N ASP A 56 4.85 15.36 3.62
CA ASP A 56 5.88 15.16 2.60
C ASP A 56 5.29 14.83 1.22
N LEU A 57 3.99 14.51 1.17
CA LEU A 57 3.26 14.15 -0.05
C LEU A 57 2.52 15.34 -0.70
N ILE A 58 2.50 16.52 -0.07
CA ILE A 58 1.74 17.72 -0.51
C ILE A 58 2.65 18.74 -1.20
#